data_AF-A0A3N0EHP4-F1
#
_entry.id   AF-A0A3N0EHP4-F1
#
_cell.length_a   1.000
_cell.length_b   1.000
_cell.length_c   1.000
_cell.angle_alpha   90.00
_cell.angle_beta   90.00
_cell.angle_gamma   90.00
#
_symmetry.space_group_name_H-M   'P 1'
#
loop_
_entity.id
_entity.type
_entity.pdbx_description
1 polymer ?
#
loop_
_entity_poly.entity_id
_entity_poly.type
_entity_poly.pdbx_seq_one_letter_code
_entity_poly.pdbx_strand_id
1 'polypeptide(L)' 'MRRTTHEYDTELRNDGEVVTLGAITYRGRTVLHSGPDMFAPLERWAQDVADQLRAPVTWRATSDGGEVHEATRYPS' A
#
# COMPACT_ATOMS: atom_id res chain seq x y z
N MET A 1 1.73 -18.12 -18.40
CA MET A 1 1.09 -16.78 -18.41
C MET A 1 2.17 -15.74 -18.64
N ARG A 2 1.98 -14.81 -19.58
CA ARG A 2 2.90 -13.68 -19.79
C ARG A 2 2.77 -12.79 -18.54
N ARG A 3 3.88 -12.54 -17.82
CA ARG A 3 3.87 -11.66 -16.64
C ARG A 3 3.59 -10.24 -17.12
N THR A 4 2.36 -9.77 -16.89
CA THR A 4 1.99 -8.38 -17.07
C THR A 4 2.34 -7.61 -15.80
N THR A 5 2.70 -6.33 -15.95
CA THR A 5 2.94 -5.40 -14.86
C THR A 5 1.96 -4.25 -14.97
N HIS A 6 1.53 -3.71 -13.84
CA HIS A 6 0.64 -2.56 -13.76
C HIS A 6 1.27 -1.50 -12.86
N GLU A 7 1.15 -0.24 -13.26
CA GLU A 7 1.51 0.90 -12.44
C GLU A 7 0.32 1.33 -11.58
N TYR A 8 0.59 1.59 -10.31
CA TYR A 8 -0.38 2.14 -9.37
C TYR A 8 0.23 3.33 -8.65
N ASP A 9 -0.58 4.36 -8.42
CA ASP A 9 -0.31 5.33 -7.39
C ASP A 9 -0.69 4.71 -6.04
N THR A 10 0.29 4.62 -5.15
CA THR A 10 0.21 3.90 -3.88
C THR A 10 0.43 4.83 -2.70
N GLU A 11 -0.29 4.60 -1.62
CA GLU A 11 -0.14 5.34 -0.36
C GLU A 11 -0.39 4.43 0.85
N LEU A 12 0.30 4.70 1.97
CA LEU A 12 -0.08 4.18 3.28
C LEU A 12 -0.78 5.27 4.07
N ARG A 13 -1.88 4.92 4.74
CA ARG A 13 -2.71 5.86 5.48
C ARG A 13 -2.95 5.39 6.91
N ASN A 14 -2.94 6.32 7.85
CA ASN A 14 -3.39 6.12 9.22
C ASN A 14 -4.45 7.19 9.52
N ASP A 15 -5.61 6.79 10.03
CA ASP A 15 -6.77 7.66 10.24
C ASP A 15 -7.16 8.52 9.01
N GLY A 16 -6.97 7.98 7.81
CA GLY A 16 -7.27 8.65 6.55
C GLY A 16 -6.18 9.62 6.08
N GLU A 17 -5.14 9.88 6.84
CA GLU A 17 -4.02 10.74 6.45
C GLU A 17 -2.84 9.91 5.93
N VAL A 18 -2.09 10.43 4.96
CA VAL A 18 -0.90 9.73 4.43
C VAL A 18 0.18 9.67 5.52
N VAL A 19 0.68 8.47 5.78
CA VAL A 19 1.70 8.23 6.80
C VAL A 19 3.01 8.93 6.40
N THR A 20 3.58 9.67 7.35
CA THR A 20 4.95 10.19 7.29
C THR A 20 5.72 9.72 8.51
N LEU A 21 6.85 9.02 8.31
CA LEU A 21 7.75 8.58 9.37
C LEU A 21 9.12 9.21 9.16
N GLY A 22 9.55 10.05 10.12
CA GLY A 22 10.78 10.83 9.96
C GLY A 22 10.71 11.72 8.71
N ALA A 23 11.65 11.52 7.78
CA ALA A 23 11.69 12.25 6.50
C ALA A 23 10.98 11.52 5.34
N ILE A 24 10.36 10.36 5.60
CA ILE A 24 9.77 9.50 4.57
C ILE A 24 8.25 9.66 4.59
N THR A 25 7.68 10.14 3.49
CA THR A 25 6.24 10.11 3.23
C THR A 25 5.90 8.88 2.40
N TYR A 26 4.98 8.05 2.88
CA TYR A 26 4.60 6.79 2.25
C TYR A 26 3.55 7.01 1.16
N ARG A 27 3.97 7.68 0.09
CA ARG A 27 3.20 7.90 -1.13
C ARG A 27 4.12 7.87 -2.34
N GLY A 28 3.71 7.18 -3.40
CA GLY A 28 4.50 7.10 -4.62
C GLY A 28 3.89 6.19 -5.67
N ARG A 29 4.55 6.08 -6.81
CA ARG A 29 4.14 5.19 -7.89
C ARG A 29 4.89 3.87 -7.81
N THR A 30 4.14 2.76 -7.87
CA THR A 30 4.68 1.40 -7.74
C THR A 30 4.26 0.54 -8.91
N VAL A 31 5.22 -0.19 -9.49
CA VAL A 31 4.96 -1.21 -10.51
C VAL A 31 4.74 -2.55 -9.81
N LEU A 32 3.57 -3.16 -10.00
CA LEU A 32 3.22 -4.45 -9.43
C LEU A 32 3.04 -5.52 -10.51
N HIS A 33 3.44 -6.75 -10.19
CA HIS A 33 3.29 -7.89 -11.10
C HIS A 33 1.90 -8.50 -10.98
N SER A 34 1.24 -8.76 -12.12
CA SER A 34 -0.04 -9.45 -12.13
C SER A 34 0.05 -10.85 -11.56
N GLY A 35 -0.92 -11.19 -10.72
CA GLY A 35 -1.04 -12.47 -10.04
C GLY A 35 -2.02 -12.38 -8.88
N PRO A 36 -2.36 -13.53 -8.26
CA PRO A 36 -3.28 -13.57 -7.12
C PRO A 36 -2.78 -12.74 -5.92
N ASP A 37 -1.46 -12.60 -5.78
CA ASP A 37 -0.83 -11.92 -4.64
C ASP A 37 -0.18 -10.58 -5.06
N MET A 38 -0.69 -9.93 -6.12
CA MET A 38 -0.13 -8.68 -6.66
C MET A 38 0.14 -7.61 -5.59
N PHE A 39 -0.75 -7.48 -4.60
CA PHE A 39 -0.68 -6.47 -3.55
C PHE A 39 0.02 -6.92 -2.27
N ALA A 40 0.52 -8.17 -2.21
CA ALA A 40 1.25 -8.68 -1.04
C ALA A 40 2.42 -7.77 -0.59
N PRO A 41 3.17 -7.09 -1.49
CA PRO A 41 4.17 -6.11 -1.06
C PRO A 41 3.58 -4.93 -0.28
N LEU A 42 2.44 -4.39 -0.71
CA LEU A 42 1.77 -3.28 -0.02
C LEU A 42 1.20 -3.71 1.32
N GLU A 43 0.64 -4.92 1.38
CA GLU A 43 0.15 -5.51 2.62
C GLU A 43 1.26 -5.68 3.65
N ARG A 44 2.44 -6.14 3.23
CA ARG A 44 3.60 -6.29 4.13
C ARG A 44 4.09 -4.94 4.64
N TRP A 45 4.19 -3.93 3.77
CA TRP A 45 4.56 -2.58 4.20
C TRP A 45 3.55 -1.96 5.17
N ALA A 46 2.26 -2.11 4.92
CA ALA A 46 1.25 -1.63 5.86
C ALA A 46 1.37 -2.33 7.21
N GLN A 47 1.68 -3.63 7.24
CA GLN A 47 1.88 -4.37 8.48
C GLN A 47 3.09 -3.83 9.26
N ASP A 48 4.25 -3.70 8.60
CA ASP A 48 5.47 -3.20 9.24
C ASP A 48 5.26 -1.80 9.85
N VAL A 49 4.55 -0.93 9.12
CA VAL A 49 4.23 0.44 9.58
C VAL A 49 3.17 0.43 10.69
N ALA A 50 2.16 -0.45 10.62
CA ALA A 50 1.15 -0.60 11.67
C ALA A 50 1.79 -1.02 13.00
N ASP A 51 2.72 -1.99 12.95
CA ASP A 51 3.46 -2.45 14.11
C ASP A 51 4.35 -1.35 14.70
N GLN A 52 5.01 -0.55 13.85
CA GLN A 52 5.83 0.57 14.27
C GLN A 52 5.02 1.70 14.91
N LEU A 53 3.87 2.05 14.33
CA LEU A 53 2.97 3.11 14.82
C LEU A 53 2.10 2.64 16.00
N ARG A 54 2.01 1.33 16.23
CA ARG A 54 1.03 0.71 17.15
C ARG A 54 -0.40 1.16 16.84
N ALA A 55 -0.72 1.31 15.56
CA ALA A 55 -2.00 1.80 15.08
C ALA A 55 -2.38 1.16 13.74
N PRO A 56 -3.68 1.08 13.39
CA PRO A 56 -4.11 0.54 12.10
C PRO A 56 -3.55 1.36 10.92
N VAL A 57 -3.14 0.68 9.85
CA VAL A 57 -2.62 1.31 8.63
C VAL A 57 -3.29 0.71 7.42
N THR A 58 -3.87 1.55 6.58
CA THR A 58 -4.46 1.18 5.30
C THR A 58 -3.44 1.39 4.20
N TRP A 59 -3.11 0.36 3.44
CA TRP A 59 -2.48 0.57 2.13
C TRP A 59 -3.56 0.81 1.09
N ARG A 60 -3.25 1.64 0.10
CA ARG A 60 -4.13 1.93 -1.02
C ARG A 60 -3.33 1.96 -2.32
N ALA A 61 -3.89 1.40 -3.37
CA ALA A 61 -3.37 1.41 -4.73
C ALA A 61 -4.46 1.89 -5.68
N THR A 62 -4.17 2.94 -6.46
CA THR A 62 -5.08 3.55 -7.43
C THR A 62 -4.48 3.43 -8.83
N SER A 63 -5.27 2.98 -9.80
CA SER A 63 -4.87 2.94 -11.21
C SER A 63 -5.41 4.15 -11.98
N ASP A 64 -4.84 4.45 -13.15
CA ASP A 64 -5.29 5.54 -14.04
C ASP A 64 -6.78 5.43 -14.49
N GLY A 65 -7.42 4.27 -14.27
CA GLY A 65 -8.84 4.05 -14.51
C GLY A 65 -9.76 4.36 -13.33
N GLY A 66 -9.21 4.80 -12.20
CA GLY A 66 -9.96 5.06 -10.96
C GLY A 66 -10.29 3.81 -10.15
N GLU A 67 -9.76 2.63 -10.53
CA GLU A 67 -9.86 1.43 -9.69
C GLU A 67 -8.99 1.61 -8.45
N VAL A 68 -9.59 1.36 -7.28
CA VAL A 68 -8.95 1.50 -5.97
C VAL A 68 -8.95 0.14 -5.29
N HIS A 69 -7.76 -0.34 -4.92
CA HIS A 69 -7.59 -1.45 -4.02
C HIS A 69 -7.05 -0.93 -2.69
N GLU A 70 -7.64 -1.37 -1.58
CA GLU A 70 -7.15 -1.03 -0.26
C GLU A 70 -7.47 -2.13 0.75
N ALA A 71 -6.62 -2.24 1.76
CA ALA A 71 -6.93 -3.02 2.95
C ALA A 71 -6.18 -2.45 4.16
N THR A 72 -6.80 -2.62 5.33
CA THR A 72 -6.22 -2.19 6.61
C THR A 72 -5.50 -3.34 7.29
N ARG A 73 -4.26 -3.06 7.73
CA ARG A 73 -3.49 -3.90 8.64
C ARG A 73 -3.57 -3.34 10.04
N TYR A 74 -3.64 -4.25 11.01
CA TYR A 74 -3.69 -3.93 12.43
C TYR A 74 -2.35 -4.33 13.06
N PRO A 75 -1.89 -3.60 14.08
CA PRO A 75 -0.70 -3.99 14.82
C PRO A 75 -0.86 -5.37 15.45
N SER A 76 0.22 -6.16 15.44
CA SER A 76 0.30 -7.49 16.06
C SER A 76 0.57 -7.43 17.57
#